data_AF-A0A7S1RSW9-F1
#
_entry.id   AF-A0A7S1RSW9-F1
#
_cell.length_a   1.000
_cell.length_b   1.000
_cell.length_c   1.000
_cell.angle_alpha   90.00
_cell.angle_beta   90.00
_cell.angle_gamma   90.00
#
_symmetry.space_group_name_H-M   'P 1'
#
loop_
_entity.id
_entity.type
_entity.pdbx_description
1 polymer ?
#
loop_
_entity_poly.entity_id
_entity_poly.type
_entity_poly.pdbx_seq_one_letter_code
_entity_poly.pdbx_strand_id
1 'polypeptide(L)'
;DRAEDVVDVARIMETVMSVHGEQVLADGVFNADPHPGNILLLRDGRTLGLIDFGQVRHLPLDFRLGLARLIVALARRDPQEVARLEQELGMRTKHARPEVRYRLCSFWLDRDTEDVMQGMNLHDFMAWGEREDPVLAFPEDLYVVCRCSVMIRSLALAFGVRLSTAEYWRPHAEGLL
;
A
#
# COMPACT_ATOMS: atom_id res chain seq x y z
N ASP A 1 -26.13 -12.07 -29.39
CA ASP A 1 -26.03 -10.74 -28.77
C ASP A 1 -25.37 -10.81 -27.41
N ARG A 2 -24.04 -10.78 -27.39
CA ARG A 2 -23.30 -10.45 -26.17
C ARG A 2 -23.11 -8.94 -26.26
N ALA A 3 -23.89 -8.19 -25.48
CA ALA A 3 -23.46 -6.83 -25.17
C ALA A 3 -22.01 -6.94 -24.69
N GLU A 4 -21.11 -6.20 -25.31
CA GLU A 4 -19.77 -6.02 -24.77
C GLU A 4 -19.97 -5.34 -23.41
N ASP A 5 -20.07 -6.13 -22.34
CA ASP A 5 -20.15 -5.63 -20.98
C ASP A 5 -18.88 -4.80 -20.78
N VAL A 6 -19.05 -3.48 -20.77
CA VAL A 6 -17.96 -2.53 -20.60
C VAL A 6 -17.30 -2.85 -19.26
N VAL A 7 -16.05 -3.31 -19.32
CA VAL A 7 -15.27 -3.65 -18.14
C VAL A 7 -14.93 -2.37 -17.39
N ASP A 8 -15.46 -2.23 -16.17
CA ASP A 8 -15.14 -1.12 -15.29
C ASP A 8 -13.77 -1.35 -14.62
N VAL A 9 -12.72 -0.92 -15.31
CA VAL A 9 -11.33 -1.09 -14.87
C VAL A 9 -11.07 -0.37 -13.55
N ALA A 10 -11.70 0.78 -13.31
CA ALA A 10 -11.56 1.51 -12.05
C ALA A 10 -12.05 0.64 -10.90
N ARG A 11 -13.28 0.15 -10.97
CA ARG A 11 -13.85 -0.75 -9.96
C ARG A 11 -13.02 -2.01 -9.75
N ILE A 12 -12.43 -2.57 -10.80
CA ILE A 12 -11.57 -3.75 -10.68
C ILE A 12 -10.30 -3.42 -9.87
N MET A 13 -9.64 -2.30 -10.16
CA MET A 13 -8.44 -1.87 -9.43
C MET A 13 -8.74 -1.52 -7.96
N GLU A 14 -9.89 -0.92 -7.68
CA GLU A 14 -10.39 -0.72 -6.32
C GLU A 14 -10.60 -2.05 -5.59
N THR A 15 -11.18 -3.03 -6.29
CA THR A 15 -11.40 -4.38 -5.75
C THR A 15 -10.07 -5.08 -5.45
N VAL A 16 -9.09 -5.00 -6.35
CA VAL A 16 -7.74 -5.55 -6.13
C VAL A 16 -7.11 -4.92 -4.87
N MET A 17 -7.15 -3.60 -4.75
CA MET A 17 -6.60 -2.92 -3.58
C MET A 17 -7.29 -3.34 -2.28
N SER A 18 -8.62 -3.41 -2.28
CA SER A 18 -9.41 -3.81 -1.11
C SER A 18 -9.15 -5.26 -0.68
N VAL A 19 -9.08 -6.20 -1.65
CA VAL A 19 -8.78 -7.62 -1.38
C VAL A 19 -7.40 -7.78 -0.73
N HIS A 20 -6.40 -7.03 -1.18
CA HIS A 20 -5.10 -7.04 -0.51
C HIS A 20 -5.15 -6.45 0.90
N GLY A 21 -6.00 -5.44 1.14
CA GLY A 21 -6.23 -4.90 2.49
C GLY A 21 -6.81 -5.95 3.44
N GLU A 22 -7.81 -6.71 3.00
CA GLU A 22 -8.40 -7.84 3.74
C GLU A 22 -7.32 -8.88 4.09
N GLN A 23 -6.55 -9.32 3.09
CA GLN A 23 -5.48 -10.31 3.27
C GLN A 23 -4.43 -9.88 4.31
N VAL A 24 -4.00 -8.61 4.26
CA VAL A 24 -2.99 -8.08 5.17
C VAL A 24 -3.54 -7.89 6.58
N LEU A 25 -4.73 -7.29 6.70
CA LEU A 25 -5.23 -6.78 7.97
C LEU A 25 -6.18 -7.77 8.65
N ALA A 26 -7.18 -8.31 7.94
CA ALA A 26 -8.15 -9.23 8.50
C ALA A 26 -7.60 -10.67 8.58
N ASP A 27 -7.10 -11.22 7.48
CA ASP A 27 -6.67 -12.63 7.42
C ASP A 27 -5.28 -12.84 8.04
N GLY A 28 -4.36 -11.89 7.82
CA GLY A 28 -2.95 -12.02 8.17
C GLY A 28 -2.20 -13.07 7.35
N VAL A 29 -2.77 -13.44 6.20
CA VAL A 29 -2.15 -14.28 5.18
C VAL A 29 -2.26 -13.53 3.87
N PHE A 30 -1.10 -13.18 3.32
CA PHE A 30 -1.02 -12.16 2.29
C PHE A 30 -0.26 -12.66 1.06
N ASN A 31 -0.82 -12.41 -0.13
CA ASN A 31 -0.10 -12.62 -1.38
C ASN A 31 0.82 -11.42 -1.68
N ALA A 32 2.12 -11.63 -1.51
CA ALA A 32 3.16 -10.62 -1.68
C ALA A 32 3.58 -10.37 -3.15
N ASP A 33 2.92 -11.01 -4.10
CA ASP A 33 3.14 -10.80 -5.53
C ASP A 33 1.83 -10.43 -6.25
N PRO A 34 1.45 -9.14 -6.24
CA PRO A 34 0.24 -8.65 -6.90
C PRO A 34 0.42 -8.50 -8.42
N HIS A 35 1.29 -9.28 -9.05
CA HIS A 35 1.54 -9.17 -10.49
C HIS A 35 0.22 -9.33 -11.27
N PRO A 36 -0.11 -8.42 -12.21
CA PRO A 36 -1.33 -8.52 -13.01
C PRO A 36 -1.54 -9.86 -13.73
N GLY A 37 -0.48 -10.60 -14.06
CA GLY A 37 -0.59 -11.95 -14.63
C GLY A 37 -1.27 -12.96 -13.71
N ASN A 38 -1.30 -12.69 -12.39
CA ASN A 38 -1.87 -13.56 -11.37
C ASN A 38 -3.33 -13.21 -11.01
N ILE A 39 -3.91 -12.19 -11.66
CA ILE A 39 -5.25 -11.67 -11.36
C ILE A 39 -6.14 -11.86 -12.59
N LEU A 40 -7.17 -12.69 -12.45
CA LEU A 40 -8.15 -12.95 -13.50
C LEU A 40 -9.49 -12.28 -13.16
N LEU A 41 -10.10 -11.59 -14.13
CA LEU A 41 -11.51 -11.22 -14.04
C LEU A 41 -12.36 -12.41 -14.49
N LEU A 42 -13.24 -12.89 -13.62
CA LEU A 42 -14.15 -13.98 -13.96
C LEU A 42 -15.27 -13.50 -14.90
N ARG A 43 -15.97 -14.47 -15.50
CA ARG A 43 -17.01 -14.20 -16.51
C ARG A 43 -18.20 -13.38 -16.01
N ASP A 44 -18.37 -13.25 -14.70
CA ASP A 44 -19.40 -12.41 -14.09
C ASP A 44 -19.04 -10.92 -14.09
N GLY A 45 -17.83 -10.56 -14.53
CA GLY A 45 -17.34 -9.19 -14.63
C GLY A 45 -17.11 -8.50 -13.27
N ARG A 46 -17.15 -9.24 -12.17
CA ARG A 46 -17.08 -8.69 -10.80
C ARG A 46 -16.16 -9.47 -9.88
N THR A 47 -16.00 -10.77 -10.10
CA THR A 47 -15.19 -11.62 -9.24
C THR A 47 -13.77 -11.69 -9.76
N LEU A 48 -12.81 -11.61 -8.84
CA LEU A 48 -11.39 -11.80 -9.12
C LEU A 48 -10.97 -13.22 -8.77
N GLY A 49 -10.28 -13.89 -9.69
CA GLY A 49 -9.56 -15.13 -9.43
C GLY A 49 -8.08 -14.84 -9.23
N LEU A 50 -7.53 -15.28 -8.10
CA LEU A 50 -6.08 -15.25 -7.85
C LEU A 50 -5.51 -16.64 -8.14
N ILE A 51 -4.47 -16.72 -8.98
CA ILE A 51 -3.98 -18.01 -9.49
C ILE A 51 -2.58 -18.40 -9.02
N ASP A 52 -1.81 -17.46 -8.47
CA ASP A 52 -0.46 -17.72 -7.95
C ASP A 52 -0.38 -17.37 -6.46
N PHE A 53 0.10 -18.33 -5.69
CA PHE A 53 0.32 -18.24 -4.24
C PHE A 53 1.76 -18.60 -3.87
N GLY A 54 2.71 -18.51 -4.81
CA GLY A 54 4.13 -18.80 -4.60
C GLY A 54 4.84 -17.83 -3.68
N GLN A 55 4.26 -16.65 -3.44
CA GLN A 55 4.81 -15.60 -2.57
C GLN A 55 3.83 -15.24 -1.44
N VAL A 56 3.37 -16.23 -0.67
CA VAL A 56 2.52 -15.98 0.51
C VAL A 56 3.37 -15.65 1.74
N ARG A 57 2.91 -14.66 2.52
CA ARG A 57 3.48 -14.25 3.80
C ARG A 57 2.44 -14.41 4.91
N HIS A 58 2.89 -14.83 6.08
CA HIS A 58 2.10 -14.81 7.31
C HIS A 58 2.52 -13.62 8.15
N LEU A 59 1.56 -12.77 8.51
CA LEU A 59 1.80 -11.54 9.25
C LEU A 59 1.36 -11.72 10.71
N PRO A 60 2.28 -11.61 11.69
CA PRO A 60 1.93 -11.72 13.10
C PRO A 60 0.88 -10.69 13.52
N LEU A 61 -0.01 -11.05 14.44
CA LEU A 61 -1.08 -10.15 14.92
C LEU A 61 -0.53 -8.81 15.43
N ASP A 62 0.54 -8.82 16.20
CA ASP A 62 1.14 -7.58 16.75
C ASP A 62 1.62 -6.62 15.65
N PHE A 63 2.24 -7.18 14.60
CA PHE A 63 2.62 -6.41 13.41
C PHE A 63 1.40 -5.82 12.72
N ARG A 64 0.34 -6.63 12.51
CA ARG A 64 -0.90 -6.18 11.87
C ARG A 64 -1.59 -5.08 12.66
N LEU A 65 -1.61 -5.18 13.99
CA LEU A 65 -2.17 -4.13 14.86
C LEU A 65 -1.39 -2.81 14.74
N GLY A 66 -0.05 -2.89 14.67
CA GLY A 66 0.79 -1.71 14.41
C GLY A 66 0.53 -1.11 13.02
N LEU A 67 0.45 -1.96 12.00
CA LEU A 67 0.15 -1.57 10.63
C LEU A 67 -1.25 -0.95 10.50
N ALA A 68 -2.26 -1.51 11.17
CA ALA A 68 -3.62 -0.98 11.16
C ALA A 68 -3.67 0.46 11.71
N ARG A 69 -2.98 0.71 12.84
CA ARG A 69 -2.85 2.08 13.37
C ARG A 69 -2.16 3.00 12.37
N LEU A 70 -1.09 2.53 11.72
CA LEU A 70 -0.35 3.30 10.72
C LEU A 70 -1.24 3.66 9.51
N ILE A 71 -2.03 2.71 9.01
CA ILE A 71 -2.98 2.93 7.92
C ILE A 71 -4.04 3.97 8.31
N VAL A 72 -4.59 3.88 9.52
CA VAL A 72 -5.56 4.87 10.01
C VAL A 72 -4.92 6.27 10.12
N ALA A 73 -3.68 6.36 10.59
CA ALA A 73 -2.94 7.63 10.68
C ALA A 73 -2.63 8.23 9.29
N LEU A 74 -2.24 7.38 8.31
CA LEU A 74 -2.05 7.79 6.91
C LEU A 74 -3.34 8.32 6.29
N ALA A 75 -4.46 7.62 6.49
CA ALA A 75 -5.77 8.04 5.98
C ALA A 75 -6.25 9.36 6.61
N ARG A 76 -5.86 9.63 7.87
CA ARG A 76 -6.10 10.93 8.54
C ARG A 76 -5.09 12.01 8.15
N ARG A 77 -4.05 11.65 7.38
CA ARG A 77 -2.91 12.50 7.02
C ARG A 77 -2.26 13.16 8.24
N ASP A 78 -2.07 12.40 9.31
CA ASP A 78 -1.43 12.86 10.55
C ASP A 78 0.09 12.60 10.51
N PRO A 79 0.94 13.62 10.25
CA PRO A 79 2.36 13.39 10.05
C PRO A 79 3.09 12.97 11.33
N GLN A 80 2.64 13.47 12.48
CA GLN A 80 3.26 13.16 13.76
C GLN A 80 2.98 11.72 14.15
N GLU A 81 1.74 11.29 14.00
CA GLU A 81 1.32 9.94 14.36
C GLU A 81 1.90 8.90 13.38
N VAL A 82 1.94 9.21 12.08
CA VAL A 82 2.60 8.34 11.09
C VAL A 82 4.07 8.14 11.44
N ALA A 83 4.82 9.22 11.69
CA ALA A 83 6.24 9.14 12.05
C ALA A 83 6.48 8.35 13.35
N ARG A 84 5.58 8.46 14.33
CA ARG A 84 5.65 7.66 15.56
C ARG A 84 5.41 6.17 15.27
N LEU A 85 4.33 5.84 14.58
CA LEU A 85 3.89 4.46 14.36
C LEU A 85 4.83 3.67 13.44
N GLU A 86 5.38 4.27 12.39
CA GLU A 86 6.36 3.57 11.57
C GLU A 86 7.63 3.23 12.36
N GLN A 87 7.99 4.06 13.36
CA GLN A 87 9.14 3.81 14.22
C GLN A 87 8.88 2.60 15.13
N GLU A 88 7.66 2.51 15.66
CA GLU A 88 7.21 1.37 16.48
C GLU A 88 7.19 0.07 15.68
N LEU A 89 6.92 0.16 14.38
CA LEU A 89 7.03 -0.97 13.45
C LEU A 89 8.48 -1.33 13.10
N GLY A 90 9.47 -0.54 13.54
CA GLY A 90 10.89 -0.83 13.39
C GLY A 90 11.60 -0.06 12.26
N MET A 91 10.92 0.89 11.61
CA MET A 91 11.60 1.80 10.68
C MET A 91 12.61 2.67 11.42
N ARG A 92 13.81 2.80 10.85
CA ARG A 92 14.85 3.67 11.40
C ARG A 92 15.46 4.50 10.29
N THR A 93 15.53 5.81 10.52
CA THR A 93 16.26 6.76 9.67
C THR A 93 17.37 7.43 10.46
N LYS A 94 18.34 8.04 9.78
CA LYS A 94 19.56 8.58 10.39
C LYS A 94 19.30 9.80 11.29
N HIS A 95 18.38 10.66 10.89
CA HIS A 95 18.08 11.95 11.50
C HIS A 95 16.70 11.99 12.15
N ALA A 96 15.87 10.95 11.98
CA ALA A 96 14.55 10.82 12.57
C ALA A 96 13.63 12.04 12.28
N ARG A 97 13.73 12.63 11.08
CA ARG A 97 13.00 13.83 10.69
C ARG A 97 11.53 13.50 10.38
N PRO A 98 10.54 13.96 11.18
CA PRO A 98 9.15 13.54 11.03
C PRO A 98 8.56 13.84 9.65
N GLU A 99 8.88 15.00 9.07
CA GLU A 99 8.36 15.40 7.76
C GLU A 99 8.90 14.53 6.61
N VAL A 100 10.20 14.20 6.63
CA VAL A 100 10.81 13.33 5.61
C VAL A 100 10.23 11.94 5.69
N ARG A 101 10.13 11.43 6.93
CA ARG A 101 9.55 10.13 7.27
C ARG A 101 8.09 10.02 6.84
N TYR A 102 7.27 11.01 7.18
CA TYR A 102 5.87 11.07 6.75
C TYR A 102 5.73 10.98 5.22
N ARG A 103 6.54 11.72 4.47
CA ARG A 103 6.50 11.71 3.00
C ARG A 103 6.94 10.36 2.43
N LEU A 104 8.03 9.81 2.92
CA LEU A 104 8.50 8.48 2.49
C LEU A 104 7.46 7.41 2.81
N CYS A 105 6.90 7.40 4.02
CA CYS A 105 5.85 6.48 4.43
C CYS A 105 4.60 6.61 3.56
N SER A 106 4.15 7.85 3.34
CA SER A 106 3.00 8.13 2.47
C SER A 106 3.24 7.64 1.04
N PHE A 107 4.44 7.86 0.49
CA PHE A 107 4.79 7.36 -0.84
C PHE A 107 4.76 5.83 -0.90
N TRP A 108 5.39 5.17 0.06
CA TRP A 108 5.53 3.71 0.07
C TRP A 108 4.22 2.99 0.34
N LEU A 109 3.40 3.51 1.25
CA LEU A 109 2.25 2.78 1.77
C LEU A 109 0.90 3.39 1.40
N ASP A 110 0.83 4.59 0.82
CA ASP A 110 -0.46 5.27 0.59
C ASP A 110 -0.62 5.82 -0.83
N ARG A 111 0.09 6.89 -1.18
CA ARG A 111 -0.14 7.72 -2.37
C ARG A 111 1.13 8.41 -2.85
N ASP A 112 1.17 8.70 -4.15
CA ASP A 112 2.26 9.35 -4.88
C ASP A 112 1.83 10.71 -5.48
N THR A 113 1.02 11.44 -4.72
CA THR A 113 0.45 12.74 -5.13
C THR A 113 1.42 13.90 -4.91
N GLU A 114 1.12 15.06 -5.50
CA GLU A 114 1.97 16.25 -5.44
C GLU A 114 2.26 16.72 -4.00
N ASP A 115 1.31 16.57 -3.09
CA ASP A 115 1.52 16.90 -1.67
C ASP A 115 2.55 16.00 -0.98
N VAL A 116 2.83 14.80 -1.52
CA VAL A 116 3.86 13.87 -1.04
C VAL A 116 5.16 14.08 -1.81
N MET A 117 5.12 14.01 -3.14
CA MET A 117 6.28 14.01 -4.01
C MET A 117 6.80 15.39 -4.38
N GLN A 118 6.06 16.47 -4.07
CA GLN A 118 6.46 17.87 -4.31
C GLN A 118 6.86 18.16 -5.77
N GLY A 119 6.16 17.55 -6.72
CA GLY A 119 6.45 17.67 -8.15
C GLY A 119 7.71 16.95 -8.63
N MET A 120 8.43 16.26 -7.74
CA MET A 120 9.58 15.43 -8.10
C MET A 120 9.11 14.16 -8.82
N ASN A 121 9.91 13.69 -9.79
CA ASN A 121 9.77 12.33 -10.28
C ASN A 121 10.26 11.33 -9.21
N LEU A 122 10.01 10.04 -9.44
CA LEU A 122 10.38 8.99 -8.48
C LEU A 122 11.88 8.98 -8.16
N HIS A 123 12.73 9.14 -9.18
CA HIS A 123 14.18 9.12 -8.98
C HIS A 123 14.63 10.26 -8.07
N ASP A 124 14.18 11.48 -8.36
CA ASP A 124 14.52 12.68 -7.59
C ASP A 124 13.93 12.64 -6.18
N PHE A 125 12.71 12.11 -6.03
CA PHE A 125 12.06 11.94 -4.73
C PHE A 125 12.86 10.97 -3.83
N MET A 126 13.30 9.84 -4.39
CA MET A 126 14.12 8.87 -3.64
C MET A 126 15.49 9.45 -3.29
N ALA A 127 16.13 10.18 -4.23
CA ALA A 127 17.40 10.86 -3.98
C ALA A 127 17.28 11.98 -2.93
N TRP A 128 16.15 12.70 -2.92
CA TRP A 128 15.83 13.68 -1.88
C TRP A 128 15.69 13.01 -0.51
N GLY A 129 14.93 11.91 -0.40
CA GLY A 129 14.77 11.17 0.83
C GLY A 129 16.10 10.67 1.40
N GLU A 130 16.94 10.08 0.55
CA GLU A 130 18.27 9.61 0.93
C GLU A 130 19.19 10.76 1.39
N ARG A 131 19.11 11.94 0.76
CA ARG A 131 19.89 13.10 1.17
C ARG A 131 19.40 13.69 2.50
N GLU A 132 18.09 13.79 2.70
CA GLU A 132 17.51 14.48 3.85
C GLU A 132 17.47 13.61 5.11
N ASP A 133 17.14 12.31 4.98
CA ASP A 133 17.06 11.38 6.09
C ASP A 133 17.25 9.91 5.65
N PRO A 134 18.51 9.45 5.44
CA PRO A 134 18.80 8.09 4.99
C PRO A 134 18.11 6.99 5.82
N VAL A 135 17.54 5.99 5.16
CA VAL A 135 16.93 4.82 5.82
C VAL A 135 18.01 3.86 6.29
N LEU A 136 18.08 3.63 7.60
CA LEU A 136 19.07 2.74 8.24
C LEU A 136 18.53 1.33 8.48
N ALA A 137 17.22 1.20 8.70
CA ALA A 137 16.56 -0.10 8.84
C ALA A 137 15.14 -0.04 8.28
N PHE A 138 14.79 -1.08 7.52
CA PHE A 138 13.46 -1.29 6.97
C PHE A 138 13.04 -2.73 7.33
N PRO A 139 12.03 -2.92 8.20
CA PRO A 139 11.50 -4.23 8.55
C PRO A 139 11.00 -4.99 7.31
N GLU A 140 11.32 -6.29 7.21
CA GLU A 140 11.01 -7.09 6.02
C GLU A 140 9.49 -7.14 5.73
N ASP A 141 8.68 -7.45 6.75
CA ASP A 141 7.22 -7.54 6.59
C ASP A 141 6.61 -6.21 6.13
N LEU A 142 7.10 -5.09 6.68
CA LEU A 142 6.66 -3.76 6.25
C LEU A 142 7.10 -3.46 4.82
N TYR A 143 8.33 -3.82 4.44
CA TYR A 143 8.84 -3.59 3.09
C TYR A 143 7.99 -4.33 2.06
N VAL A 144 7.65 -5.59 2.33
CA VAL A 144 6.83 -6.41 1.44
C VAL A 144 5.43 -5.83 1.25
N VAL A 145 4.80 -5.36 2.35
CA VAL A 145 3.50 -4.68 2.29
C VAL A 145 3.58 -3.39 1.46
N CYS A 146 4.57 -2.53 1.74
CA CYS A 146 4.81 -1.29 1.00
C CYS A 146 5.05 -1.54 -0.50
N ARG A 147 5.85 -2.55 -0.84
CA ARG A 147 6.10 -2.93 -2.24
C ARG A 147 4.79 -3.26 -2.95
N CYS A 148 3.91 -4.01 -2.31
CA CYS A 148 2.64 -4.39 -2.92
C CYS A 148 1.69 -3.20 -3.08
N SER A 149 1.64 -2.29 -2.11
CA SER A 149 0.94 -1.01 -2.26
C SER A 149 1.42 -0.27 -3.53
N VAL A 150 2.73 -0.10 -3.71
CA VAL A 150 3.29 0.58 -4.88
C VAL A 150 2.95 -0.16 -6.18
N MET A 151 3.05 -1.49 -6.21
CA MET A 151 2.77 -2.29 -7.41
C MET A 151 1.31 -2.19 -7.84
N ILE A 152 0.36 -2.32 -6.91
CA ILE A 152 -1.07 -2.24 -7.21
C ILE A 152 -1.42 -0.83 -7.68
N ARG A 153 -0.90 0.22 -7.02
CA ARG A 153 -1.12 1.61 -7.43
C ARG A 153 -0.53 1.90 -8.80
N SER A 154 0.68 1.40 -9.08
CA SER A 154 1.33 1.57 -10.38
C SER A 154 0.56 0.87 -11.50
N LEU A 155 0.00 -0.31 -11.23
CA LEU A 155 -0.89 -1.00 -12.15
C LEU A 155 -2.17 -0.20 -12.41
N ALA A 156 -2.82 0.29 -11.36
CA ALA A 156 -4.02 1.11 -11.49
C ALA A 156 -3.73 2.39 -12.31
N LEU A 157 -2.58 3.02 -12.07
CA LEU A 157 -2.15 4.22 -12.80
C LEU A 157 -1.94 3.95 -14.30
N ALA A 158 -1.48 2.76 -14.68
CA ALA A 158 -1.37 2.37 -16.09
C ALA A 158 -2.73 2.38 -16.82
N PHE A 159 -3.84 2.26 -16.09
CA PHE A 159 -5.21 2.40 -16.58
C PHE A 159 -5.82 3.79 -16.32
N GLY A 160 -5.03 4.77 -15.87
CA GLY A 160 -5.49 6.11 -15.54
C GLY A 160 -6.23 6.22 -14.21
N VAL A 161 -6.16 5.20 -13.35
CA VAL A 161 -6.83 5.15 -12.05
C VAL A 161 -5.83 5.48 -10.94
N ARG A 162 -6.11 6.52 -10.15
CA ARG A 162 -5.30 6.86 -8.97
C ARG A 162 -5.96 6.28 -7.73
N LEU A 163 -5.21 5.51 -6.95
CA LEU A 163 -5.68 4.89 -5.71
C LEU A 163 -4.87 5.38 -4.51
N SER A 164 -5.53 5.60 -3.38
CA SER A 164 -4.92 5.71 -2.05
C SER A 164 -5.04 4.36 -1.35
N THR A 165 -3.91 3.75 -1.01
CA THR A 165 -3.93 2.47 -0.28
C THR A 165 -4.58 2.65 1.09
N ALA A 166 -4.28 3.76 1.79
CA ALA A 166 -4.80 3.99 3.13
C ALA A 166 -6.32 4.16 3.13
N GLU A 167 -6.91 4.80 2.11
CA GLU A 167 -8.36 4.92 1.96
C GLU A 167 -9.04 3.55 1.82
N TYR A 168 -8.52 2.67 0.96
CA TYR A 168 -9.10 1.33 0.74
C TYR A 168 -8.81 0.34 1.88
N TRP A 169 -7.70 0.50 2.59
CA TRP A 169 -7.32 -0.41 3.67
C TRP A 169 -7.87 0.03 5.03
N ARG A 170 -8.30 1.29 5.17
CA ARG A 170 -8.83 1.83 6.42
C ARG A 170 -10.00 1.03 7.01
N PRO A 171 -11.03 0.61 6.26
CA PRO A 171 -12.12 -0.18 6.83
C PRO A 171 -11.64 -1.50 7.44
N HIS A 172 -10.68 -2.15 6.79
CA HIS A 172 -10.05 -3.38 7.27
C HIS A 172 -9.18 -3.14 8.51
N ALA A 173 -8.47 -2.02 8.54
CA ALA A 173 -7.65 -1.62 9.68
C ALA A 173 -8.53 -1.28 10.90
N GLU A 174 -9.60 -0.52 10.70
CA GLU A 174 -10.57 -0.19 11.74
C GLU A 174 -11.32 -1.42 12.25
N GLY A 175 -11.56 -2.43 11.40
CA GLY A 175 -12.15 -3.71 11.83
C GLY A 175 -11.23 -4.60 12.65
N LEU A 176 -9.90 -4.44 12.53
CA LEU A 176 -8.91 -5.17 13.30
C LEU A 176 -8.65 -4.56 14.70
N LEU A 177 -8.85 -3.25 14.85
CA LEU A 177 -8.58 -2.48 16.08
C LEU A 177 -9.75 -2.54 17.08
#